data_AF-A0A835LAS4-F1
#
_entry.id   AF-A0A835LAS4-F1
#
_cell.length_a   1.000
_cell.length_b   1.000
_cell.length_c   1.000
_cell.angle_alpha   90.00
_cell.angle_beta   90.00
_cell.angle_gamma   90.00
#
_symmetry.space_group_name_H-M   'P 1'
#
loop_
_entity.id
_entity.type
_entity.pdbx_description
1 polymer ?
#
loop_
_entity_poly.entity_id
_entity_poly.type
_entity_poly.pdbx_seq_one_letter_code
_entity_poly.pdbx_strand_id
1 'polypeptide(L)'
;MEELEVWDDLSNIPADPPTMRKLCADCRRPAVVCWCSALPPEKLNPRSTVILLQHPAEEKRCLRTAPMLQLGLAPDKCLIFKGKKFPQPRHKDLEILLTQPNTLLLYPSKSAIDIRDMENDTDSYNLVLIDGTWPQAKAIYASSPILHNIKQVKLLTSNTSSYIIRTQPTEGCLSTLETAAEALSQLERDPKYTELLIQPLHTLLRYNVYVLQVDETLKKKRTFRKFTFRGVDLDQLLDMPNEQLMELMHARARRRFARGLKRKPMALVKKLRRAKKEAPPNEKPEIVKTHLRNMIIVPEMVGSIVGIYNGKTFNQVEIKPEMIGHYLGEFSVTYKPVKHGRPGIGATHSSRFIPLK
;
A
#
# COMPACT_ATOMS: atom_id res chain seq x y z
N MET A 1 0.05 37.49 6.88
CA MET A 1 0.73 36.20 6.87
C MET A 1 1.55 36.17 5.61
N GLU A 2 2.72 36.76 5.79
CA GLU A 2 3.59 37.28 4.74
C GLU A 2 4.42 36.15 4.17
N GLU A 3 4.76 36.24 2.88
CA GLU A 3 5.62 35.27 2.18
C GLU A 3 6.92 34.97 2.95
N LEU A 4 7.38 35.90 3.79
CA LEU A 4 8.50 35.75 4.73
C LEU A 4 8.34 34.56 5.68
N GLU A 5 7.15 34.29 6.23
CA GLU A 5 6.91 33.14 7.13
C GLU A 5 7.08 31.81 6.39
N VAL A 6 6.67 31.75 5.12
CA VAL A 6 6.78 30.55 4.29
C VAL A 6 8.23 30.29 3.88
N TRP A 7 8.99 31.34 3.58
CA TRP A 7 10.42 31.22 3.28
C TRP A 7 11.22 30.84 4.52
N ASP A 8 10.87 31.38 5.68
CA ASP A 8 11.51 31.04 6.96
C ASP A 8 11.25 29.56 7.31
N ASP A 9 10.00 29.10 7.19
CA ASP A 9 9.62 27.68 7.37
C ASP A 9 10.38 26.74 6.41
N LEU A 10 10.55 27.13 5.14
CA LEU A 10 11.30 26.33 4.16
C LEU A 10 12.81 26.33 4.43
N SER A 11 13.36 27.46 4.87
CA SER A 11 14.79 27.61 5.19
C SER A 11 15.19 26.87 6.47
N ASN A 12 14.22 26.66 7.38
CA ASN A 12 14.38 25.92 8.63
C ASN A 12 14.17 24.41 8.49
N ILE A 13 13.88 23.88 7.29
CA ILE A 13 13.88 22.44 7.06
C ILE A 13 15.35 21.98 7.05
N PRO A 14 15.80 21.19 8.04
CA PRO A 14 17.19 20.75 8.09
C PRO A 14 17.54 19.96 6.83
N ALA A 15 18.65 20.35 6.18
CA ALA A 15 19.16 19.68 4.98
C ALA A 15 19.67 18.26 5.27
N ASP A 16 19.96 17.98 6.54
CA ASP A 16 20.42 16.68 6.99
C ASP A 16 19.31 15.64 6.91
N PRO A 17 19.60 14.43 6.41
CA PRO A 17 18.62 13.36 6.39
C PRO A 17 18.11 13.13 7.82
N PRO A 18 16.80 12.92 8.01
CA PRO A 18 16.21 12.73 9.32
C PRO A 18 16.97 11.63 10.07
N THR A 19 17.36 11.90 11.32
CA THR A 19 18.12 10.96 12.15
C THR A 19 17.53 9.57 12.07
N MET A 20 18.32 8.62 11.55
CA MET A 20 17.86 7.23 11.39
C MET A 20 17.48 6.66 12.76
N ARG A 21 16.30 6.05 12.83
CA ARG A 21 15.80 5.44 14.07
C ARG A 21 16.76 4.34 14.53
N LYS A 22 17.03 4.28 15.83
CA LYS A 22 17.83 3.19 16.43
C LYS A 22 17.19 1.84 16.10
N LEU A 23 17.96 0.95 15.48
CA LEU A 23 17.56 -0.41 15.13
C LEU A 23 18.04 -1.39 16.20
N CYS A 24 17.23 -2.40 16.49
CA CYS A 24 17.62 -3.53 17.32
C CYS A 24 18.67 -4.38 16.60
N ALA A 25 19.68 -4.88 17.34
CA ALA A 25 20.75 -5.71 16.78
C ALA A 25 20.21 -7.06 16.25
N ASP A 26 19.26 -7.68 16.94
CA ASP A 26 18.77 -9.03 16.63
C ASP A 26 17.70 -9.01 15.54
N CYS A 27 16.54 -8.40 15.83
CA CYS A 27 15.41 -8.40 14.87
C CYS A 27 15.55 -7.35 13.75
N ARG A 28 16.55 -6.44 13.82
CA ARG A 28 16.78 -5.34 12.88
C ARG A 28 15.57 -4.41 12.67
N ARG A 29 14.68 -4.34 13.67
CA ARG A 29 13.53 -3.42 13.68
C ARG A 29 13.82 -2.17 14.50
N PRO A 30 13.12 -1.05 14.24
CA PRO A 30 13.20 0.12 15.12
C PRO A 30 12.87 -0.26 16.56
N ALA A 31 13.60 0.31 17.53
CA ALA A 31 13.46 -0.03 18.95
C ALA A 31 12.02 0.02 19.47
N VAL A 32 11.21 0.97 18.98
CA VAL A 32 9.80 1.17 19.35
C VAL A 32 8.90 -0.01 18.98
N VAL A 33 9.21 -0.74 17.90
CA VAL A 33 8.39 -1.87 17.39
C VAL A 33 9.15 -3.19 17.43
N CYS A 34 10.17 -3.25 18.28
CA CYS A 34 10.96 -4.44 18.54
C CYS A 34 10.09 -5.47 19.29
N TRP A 35 10.20 -6.74 18.90
CA TRP A 35 9.52 -7.87 19.55
C TRP A 35 10.48 -8.79 20.30
N CYS A 36 11.79 -8.49 20.32
CA CYS A 36 12.79 -9.34 20.98
C CYS A 36 12.55 -9.49 22.50
N SER A 37 11.88 -8.53 23.14
CA SER A 37 11.49 -8.63 24.55
C SER A 37 10.49 -9.73 24.84
N ALA A 38 9.78 -10.21 23.82
CA ALA A 38 8.78 -11.28 23.92
C ALA A 38 9.30 -12.63 23.41
N LEU A 39 10.59 -12.74 23.08
CA LEU A 39 11.23 -14.03 22.82
C LEU A 39 11.31 -14.84 24.13
N PRO A 40 11.37 -16.19 24.04
CA PRO A 40 11.60 -17.01 25.22
C PRO A 40 12.93 -16.61 25.88
N PRO A 41 12.99 -16.56 27.23
CA PRO A 41 14.18 -16.10 27.96
C PRO A 41 15.39 -17.01 27.72
N GLU A 42 15.13 -18.31 27.53
CA GLU A 42 16.11 -19.29 27.07
C GLU A 42 15.65 -19.89 25.74
N LYS A 43 16.59 -20.10 24.82
CA LYS A 43 16.31 -20.68 23.51
C LYS A 43 15.80 -22.11 23.68
N LEU A 44 14.69 -22.42 23.02
CA LEU A 44 14.10 -23.76 23.08
C LEU A 44 14.94 -24.74 22.25
N ASN A 45 15.21 -25.92 22.80
CA ASN A 45 16.02 -26.95 22.16
C ASN A 45 15.19 -28.20 21.83
N PRO A 46 14.39 -28.17 20.76
CA PRO A 46 13.61 -29.32 20.33
C PRO A 46 14.52 -30.49 19.91
N ARG A 47 14.03 -31.72 20.08
CA ARG A 47 14.67 -32.91 19.51
C ARG A 47 14.63 -32.84 17.99
N SER A 48 13.50 -32.38 17.44
CA SER A 48 13.28 -32.19 16.00
C SER A 48 13.99 -30.94 15.47
N THR A 49 14.40 -30.98 14.21
CA THR A 49 15.05 -29.86 13.51
C THR A 49 14.06 -29.25 12.52
N VAL A 50 13.90 -27.94 12.53
CA VAL A 50 13.03 -27.23 11.60
C VAL A 50 13.83 -26.67 10.42
N ILE A 51 13.41 -27.00 9.21
CA ILE A 51 14.02 -26.58 7.95
C ILE A 51 13.05 -25.67 7.21
N LEU A 52 13.39 -24.38 7.07
CA LEU A 52 12.60 -23.41 6.31
C LEU A 52 13.14 -23.25 4.89
N LEU A 53 12.32 -23.57 3.90
CA LEU A 53 12.54 -23.26 2.49
C LEU A 53 11.91 -21.90 2.16
N GLN A 54 12.71 -20.83 2.28
CA GLN A 54 12.24 -19.45 2.19
C GLN A 54 12.30 -18.89 0.75
N HIS A 55 11.17 -18.35 0.30
CA HIS A 55 11.09 -17.63 -0.96
C HIS A 55 11.78 -16.25 -0.87
N PRO A 56 12.61 -15.83 -1.86
CA PRO A 56 13.36 -14.57 -1.80
C PRO A 56 12.52 -13.29 -1.63
N ALA A 57 11.24 -13.34 -2.01
CA ALA A 57 10.34 -12.21 -1.83
C ALA A 57 9.90 -12.01 -0.37
N GLU A 58 9.85 -13.06 0.46
CA GLU A 58 9.51 -12.93 1.88
C GLU A 58 10.66 -12.29 2.69
N GLU A 59 11.91 -12.51 2.30
CA GLU A 59 13.07 -11.87 2.95
C GLU A 59 13.02 -10.34 2.90
N LYS A 60 12.51 -9.79 1.79
CA LYS A 60 12.38 -8.35 1.56
C LYS A 60 11.21 -7.72 2.30
N ARG A 61 10.33 -8.51 2.92
CA ARG A 61 9.14 -7.98 3.61
C ARG A 61 9.49 -7.46 5.00
N CYS A 62 8.75 -6.46 5.46
CA CYS A 62 8.96 -5.83 6.76
C CYS A 62 8.43 -6.66 7.96
N LEU A 63 7.46 -7.54 7.69
CA LEU A 63 6.81 -8.42 8.67
C LEU A 63 7.24 -9.85 8.34
N ARG A 64 8.27 -10.35 9.03
CA ARG A 64 8.88 -11.66 8.77
C ARG A 64 8.75 -12.52 10.02
N THR A 65 8.16 -13.71 9.85
CA THR A 65 7.96 -14.72 10.90
C THR A 65 9.16 -15.66 11.02
N ALA A 66 9.84 -15.97 9.92
CA ALA A 66 11.02 -16.86 9.93
C ALA A 66 12.14 -16.44 10.90
N PRO A 67 12.52 -15.13 11.01
CA PRO A 67 13.51 -14.71 12.00
C PRO A 67 13.06 -14.87 13.46
N MET A 68 11.74 -14.84 13.73
CA MET A 68 11.22 -15.07 15.08
C MET A 68 11.49 -16.51 15.51
N LEU A 69 11.25 -17.47 14.61
CA LEU A 69 11.53 -18.88 14.84
C LEU A 69 13.02 -19.13 15.03
N GLN A 70 13.87 -18.52 14.18
CA GLN A 70 15.32 -18.67 14.25
C GLN A 70 15.92 -18.15 15.57
N LEU A 71 15.39 -17.04 16.10
CA LEU A 71 15.87 -16.47 17.36
C LEU A 71 15.30 -17.19 18.59
N GLY A 72 14.13 -17.80 18.49
CA GLY A 72 13.48 -18.54 19.58
C GLY A 72 14.01 -19.96 19.81
N LEU A 73 14.59 -20.59 18.79
CA LEU A 73 15.17 -21.93 18.85
C LEU A 73 16.68 -21.91 19.09
N ALA A 74 17.21 -23.00 19.64
CA ALA A 74 18.64 -23.25 19.83
C ALA A 74 19.40 -23.18 18.48
N PRO A 75 20.71 -22.85 18.49
CA PRO A 75 21.53 -22.93 17.28
C PRO A 75 21.41 -24.34 16.67
N ASP A 76 21.43 -24.42 15.34
CA ASP A 76 21.29 -25.65 14.54
C ASP A 76 19.91 -26.32 14.49
N LYS A 77 18.96 -25.89 15.34
CA LYS A 77 17.58 -26.42 15.31
C LYS A 77 16.65 -25.72 14.33
N CYS A 78 17.06 -24.57 13.79
CA CYS A 78 16.31 -23.84 12.76
C CYS A 78 17.23 -23.48 11.58
N LEU A 79 17.10 -24.21 10.48
CA LEU A 79 17.89 -24.02 9.26
C LEU A 79 17.07 -23.31 8.20
N ILE A 80 17.57 -22.20 7.66
CA ILE A 80 16.87 -21.41 6.64
C ILE A 80 17.62 -21.48 5.31
N PHE A 81 16.98 -22.08 4.31
CA PHE A 81 17.49 -22.15 2.93
C PHE A 81 16.67 -21.23 2.02
N LYS A 82 17.36 -20.47 1.15
CA LYS A 82 16.74 -19.41 0.35
C LYS A 82 16.76 -19.77 -1.13
N GLY A 83 15.62 -19.71 -1.79
CA GLY A 83 15.53 -20.10 -3.20
C GLY A 83 14.10 -20.15 -3.74
N LYS A 84 14.00 -20.27 -5.07
CA LYS A 84 12.73 -20.52 -5.77
C LYS A 84 12.54 -22.00 -6.14
N LYS A 85 13.63 -22.74 -6.16
CA LYS A 85 13.74 -24.17 -6.49
C LYS A 85 14.73 -24.77 -5.52
N PHE A 86 14.46 -25.96 -5.01
CA PHE A 86 15.30 -26.67 -4.06
C PHE A 86 15.48 -28.15 -4.49
N PRO A 87 16.64 -28.76 -4.21
CA PRO A 87 17.88 -28.15 -3.73
C PRO A 87 18.57 -27.30 -4.82
N GLN A 88 19.47 -26.40 -4.40
CA GLN A 88 20.35 -25.64 -5.32
C GLN A 88 21.81 -25.98 -4.98
N PRO A 89 22.76 -25.88 -5.94
CA PRO A 89 24.17 -26.18 -5.69
C PRO A 89 24.82 -25.36 -4.55
N ARG A 90 24.21 -24.22 -4.19
CA ARG A 90 24.66 -23.35 -3.11
C ARG A 90 24.30 -23.89 -1.71
N HIS A 91 23.32 -24.77 -1.62
CA HIS A 91 22.87 -25.34 -0.36
C HIS A 91 23.61 -26.65 -0.11
N LYS A 92 24.77 -26.54 0.54
CA LYS A 92 25.45 -27.72 1.09
C LYS A 92 24.52 -28.36 2.14
N ASP A 93 24.50 -29.68 2.17
CA ASP A 93 23.79 -30.51 3.15
C ASP A 93 22.25 -30.56 3.03
N LEU A 94 21.60 -29.65 2.29
CA LEU A 94 20.13 -29.68 2.14
C LEU A 94 19.64 -30.96 1.47
N GLU A 95 20.33 -31.44 0.43
CA GLU A 95 19.95 -32.67 -0.26
C GLU A 95 20.02 -33.87 0.68
N ILE A 96 21.07 -33.96 1.49
CA ILE A 96 21.25 -35.01 2.50
C ILE A 96 20.10 -34.97 3.51
N LEU A 97 19.79 -33.78 4.04
CA LEU A 97 18.71 -33.59 5.00
C LEU A 97 17.35 -33.98 4.41
N LEU A 98 17.08 -33.66 3.15
CA LEU A 98 15.79 -33.98 2.51
C LEU A 98 15.63 -35.47 2.16
N THR A 99 16.73 -36.19 1.98
CA THR A 99 16.72 -37.64 1.65
C THR A 99 16.64 -38.51 2.90
N GLN A 100 16.85 -37.97 4.11
CA GLN A 100 16.77 -38.76 5.33
C GLN A 100 15.34 -39.27 5.59
N PRO A 101 15.19 -40.52 6.08
CA PRO A 101 13.88 -41.17 6.24
C PRO A 101 13.01 -40.52 7.33
N ASN A 102 13.61 -39.82 8.29
CA ASN A 102 12.92 -39.07 9.34
C ASN A 102 12.52 -37.64 8.91
N THR A 103 12.50 -37.36 7.61
CA THR A 103 12.14 -36.04 7.08
C THR A 103 10.66 -35.99 6.74
N LEU A 104 10.00 -34.94 7.24
CA LEU A 104 8.58 -34.70 7.07
C LEU A 104 8.39 -33.37 6.36
N LEU A 105 7.57 -33.35 5.31
CA LEU A 105 7.21 -32.13 4.61
C LEU A 105 5.83 -31.67 5.06
N LEU A 106 5.76 -30.51 5.70
CA LEU A 106 4.49 -29.93 6.09
C LEU A 106 3.87 -29.18 4.91
N TYR A 107 3.00 -29.87 4.19
CA TYR A 107 2.35 -29.37 2.99
C TYR A 107 1.02 -30.10 2.74
N PRO A 108 -0.09 -29.39 2.49
CA PRO A 108 -1.39 -30.01 2.28
C PRO A 108 -1.46 -30.65 0.89
N SER A 109 -1.24 -31.96 0.82
CA SER A 109 -1.43 -32.79 -0.37
C SER A 109 -2.55 -33.81 -0.17
N LYS A 110 -2.91 -34.53 -1.24
CA LYS A 110 -3.92 -35.61 -1.17
C LYS A 110 -3.46 -36.79 -0.31
N SER A 111 -2.15 -37.03 -0.26
CA SER A 111 -1.52 -38.10 0.53
C SER A 111 -1.07 -37.64 1.92
N ALA A 112 -1.38 -36.40 2.31
CA ALA A 112 -0.91 -35.85 3.57
C ALA A 112 -1.66 -36.45 4.78
N ILE A 113 -0.88 -37.02 5.70
CA ILE A 113 -1.34 -37.60 6.96
C ILE A 113 -1.32 -36.51 8.05
N ASP A 114 -2.24 -36.55 9.00
CA ASP A 114 -2.17 -35.64 10.15
C ASP A 114 -0.96 -35.98 11.04
N ILE A 115 -0.28 -34.97 11.56
CA ILE A 115 0.85 -35.16 12.49
C ILE A 115 0.40 -35.95 13.73
N ARG A 116 -0.84 -35.76 14.18
CA ARG A 116 -1.40 -36.46 15.35
C ARG A 116 -1.57 -37.96 15.14
N ASP A 117 -1.85 -38.37 13.91
CA ASP A 117 -2.14 -39.76 13.55
C ASP A 117 -0.87 -40.51 13.15
N MET A 118 0.31 -39.89 13.28
CA MET A 118 1.56 -40.56 12.99
C MET A 118 2.00 -41.46 14.13
N GLU A 119 2.43 -42.66 13.77
CA GLU A 119 3.20 -43.53 14.64
C GLU A 119 4.59 -42.90 14.85
N ASN A 120 4.97 -42.70 16.12
CA ASN A 120 6.26 -42.14 16.50
C ASN A 120 7.36 -43.20 16.32
N ASP A 121 7.74 -43.46 15.08
CA ASP A 121 8.77 -44.45 14.73
C ASP A 121 10.19 -43.98 15.09
N THR A 122 10.42 -42.67 15.28
CA THR A 122 11.75 -42.09 15.50
C THR A 122 11.73 -40.97 16.53
N ASP A 123 12.81 -40.85 17.32
CA ASP A 123 12.96 -39.84 18.39
C ASP A 123 13.23 -38.40 17.90
N SER A 124 13.59 -38.22 16.62
CA SER A 124 13.88 -36.89 16.05
C SER A 124 13.48 -36.82 14.58
N TYR A 125 12.82 -35.72 14.21
CA TYR A 125 12.36 -35.48 12.84
C TYR A 125 12.99 -34.24 12.23
N ASN A 126 13.18 -34.25 10.91
CA ASN A 126 13.48 -33.05 10.14
C ASN A 126 12.17 -32.50 9.56
N LEU A 127 11.66 -31.44 10.16
CA LEU A 127 10.42 -30.80 9.73
C LEU A 127 10.68 -29.73 8.67
N VAL A 128 10.29 -30.01 7.43
CA VAL A 128 10.44 -29.09 6.30
C VAL A 128 9.18 -28.24 6.13
N LEU A 129 9.35 -26.92 6.13
CA LEU A 129 8.31 -25.91 5.93
C LEU A 129 8.65 -25.03 4.74
N ILE A 130 7.66 -24.66 3.95
CA ILE A 130 7.83 -23.72 2.82
C ILE A 130 7.39 -22.32 3.25
N ASP A 131 8.34 -21.40 3.41
CA ASP A 131 8.07 -20.02 3.82
C ASP A 131 7.82 -19.12 2.60
N GLY A 132 6.54 -18.85 2.34
CA GLY A 132 6.08 -18.08 1.18
C GLY A 132 4.57 -17.85 1.23
N THR A 133 4.05 -17.00 0.33
CA THR A 133 2.60 -16.96 0.09
C THR A 133 2.13 -18.27 -0.54
N TRP A 134 0.85 -18.63 -0.42
CA TRP A 134 0.33 -19.88 -1.00
C TRP A 134 0.68 -20.11 -2.48
N PRO A 135 0.58 -19.11 -3.39
CA PRO A 135 1.06 -19.27 -4.76
C PRO A 135 2.57 -19.54 -4.86
N GLN A 136 3.38 -18.90 -4.01
CA GLN A 136 4.83 -19.11 -3.97
C GLN A 136 5.18 -20.50 -3.44
N ALA A 137 4.51 -20.95 -2.38
CA ALA A 137 4.71 -22.27 -1.80
C ALA A 137 4.36 -23.38 -2.81
N LYS A 138 3.22 -23.23 -3.52
CA LYS A 138 2.83 -24.14 -4.62
C LYS A 138 3.88 -24.17 -5.74
N ALA A 139 4.43 -23.01 -6.12
CA ALA A 139 5.46 -22.92 -7.14
C ALA A 139 6.79 -23.57 -6.70
N ILE A 140 7.19 -23.37 -5.44
CA ILE A 140 8.38 -24.02 -4.86
C ILE A 140 8.20 -25.55 -4.86
N TYR A 141 7.05 -26.03 -4.38
CA TYR A 141 6.72 -27.45 -4.36
C TYR A 141 6.77 -28.05 -5.77
N ALA A 142 6.03 -27.47 -6.73
CA ALA A 142 5.99 -27.95 -8.11
C ALA A 142 7.34 -27.93 -8.84
N SER A 143 8.21 -26.96 -8.51
CA SER A 143 9.53 -26.82 -9.13
C SER A 143 10.61 -27.71 -8.52
N SER A 144 10.32 -28.37 -7.39
CA SER A 144 11.30 -29.10 -6.57
C SER A 144 10.89 -30.58 -6.42
N PRO A 145 11.25 -31.46 -7.39
CA PRO A 145 10.77 -32.85 -7.42
C PRO A 145 11.09 -33.68 -6.17
N ILE A 146 12.21 -33.38 -5.49
CA ILE A 146 12.61 -34.10 -4.27
C ILE A 146 11.54 -34.01 -3.18
N LEU A 147 10.80 -32.90 -3.11
CA LEU A 147 9.77 -32.66 -2.10
C LEU A 147 8.56 -33.58 -2.27
N HIS A 148 8.33 -34.10 -3.49
CA HIS A 148 7.23 -35.01 -3.77
C HIS A 148 7.45 -36.41 -3.16
N ASN A 149 8.71 -36.80 -2.97
CA ASN A 149 9.09 -38.11 -2.43
C ASN A 149 9.13 -38.12 -0.89
N ILE A 150 9.09 -36.95 -0.25
CA ILE A 150 9.10 -36.83 1.21
C ILE A 150 7.70 -37.14 1.76
N LYS A 151 7.64 -37.79 2.92
CA LYS A 151 6.39 -38.03 3.65
C LYS A 151 5.72 -36.69 3.96
N GLN A 152 4.53 -36.49 3.39
CA GLN A 152 3.78 -35.24 3.52
C GLN A 152 2.86 -35.30 4.74
N VAL A 153 2.88 -34.23 5.52
CA VAL A 153 2.08 -34.09 6.73
C VAL A 153 1.27 -32.80 6.70
N LYS A 154 0.11 -32.82 7.35
CA LYS A 154 -0.78 -31.67 7.52
C LYS A 154 -1.08 -31.47 9.00
N LEU A 155 -1.45 -30.25 9.37
CA LEU A 155 -2.00 -29.93 10.68
C LEU A 155 -3.50 -29.75 10.54
N LEU A 156 -4.29 -30.55 11.23
CA LEU A 156 -5.68 -30.18 11.52
C LEU A 156 -5.65 -29.27 12.75
N THR A 157 -6.11 -28.03 12.59
CA THR A 157 -6.22 -27.09 13.72
C THR A 157 -7.63 -26.53 13.73
N SER A 158 -8.30 -26.58 14.88
CA SER A 158 -9.61 -25.93 15.10
C SER A 158 -9.49 -24.43 15.32
N ASN A 159 -8.27 -23.94 15.55
CA ASN A 159 -8.02 -22.57 15.98
C ASN A 159 -7.78 -21.68 14.76
N THR A 160 -8.42 -20.50 14.77
CA THR A 160 -8.12 -19.43 13.83
C THR A 160 -6.75 -18.84 14.16
N SER A 161 -5.93 -18.58 13.15
CA SER A 161 -4.62 -17.96 13.33
C SER A 161 -4.75 -16.59 13.99
N SER A 162 -3.85 -16.30 14.92
CA SER A 162 -3.72 -14.97 15.52
C SER A 162 -3.12 -13.96 14.56
N TYR A 163 -2.55 -14.41 13.43
CA TYR A 163 -1.89 -13.56 12.44
C TYR A 163 -2.88 -12.82 11.51
N ILE A 164 -3.51 -11.78 12.05
CA ILE A 164 -4.57 -11.00 11.37
C ILE A 164 -4.02 -10.03 10.30
N ILE A 165 -2.70 -9.85 10.18
CA ILE A 165 -2.11 -8.83 9.28
C ILE A 165 -2.26 -9.20 7.79
N ARG A 166 -2.47 -10.48 7.46
CA ARG A 166 -2.71 -10.92 6.08
C ARG A 166 -3.98 -11.73 6.01
N THR A 167 -4.74 -11.52 4.93
CA THR A 167 -5.88 -12.38 4.59
C THR A 167 -5.39 -13.79 4.30
N GLN A 168 -5.95 -14.74 5.04
CA GLN A 168 -5.71 -16.16 4.84
C GLN A 168 -6.67 -16.70 3.77
N PRO A 169 -6.27 -17.71 2.99
CA PRO A 169 -7.15 -18.24 1.95
C PRO A 169 -8.33 -19.04 2.51
N THR A 170 -8.19 -19.64 3.69
CA THR A 170 -9.23 -20.44 4.36
C THR A 170 -9.10 -20.30 5.88
N GLU A 171 -10.22 -20.45 6.58
CA GLU A 171 -10.25 -20.56 8.05
C GLU A 171 -9.48 -21.84 8.45
N GLY A 172 -8.39 -21.70 9.20
CA GLY A 172 -7.51 -22.80 9.61
C GLY A 172 -6.10 -22.80 8.98
N CYS A 173 -5.79 -21.84 8.10
CA CYS A 173 -4.39 -21.60 7.72
C CYS A 173 -3.63 -20.92 8.88
N LEU A 174 -2.37 -21.28 9.08
CA LEU A 174 -1.52 -20.67 10.11
C LEU A 174 -0.37 -19.90 9.47
N SER A 175 0.23 -18.96 10.19
CA SER A 175 1.49 -18.31 9.77
C SER A 175 2.67 -19.28 9.93
N THR A 176 3.78 -19.07 9.21
CA THR A 176 4.97 -19.94 9.27
C THR A 176 5.45 -20.23 10.70
N LEU A 177 5.35 -19.23 11.60
CA LEU A 177 5.74 -19.37 13.01
C LEU A 177 4.74 -20.22 13.78
N GLU A 178 3.43 -19.96 13.64
CA GLU A 178 2.37 -20.75 14.28
C GLU A 178 2.39 -22.19 13.78
N THR A 179 2.56 -22.40 12.47
CA THR A 179 2.68 -23.72 11.86
C THR A 179 3.87 -24.49 12.43
N ALA A 180 5.04 -23.85 12.55
CA ALA A 180 6.22 -24.49 13.12
C ALA A 180 6.03 -24.82 14.61
N ALA A 181 5.48 -23.88 15.39
CA ALA A 181 5.27 -24.06 16.82
C ALA A 181 4.25 -25.17 17.11
N GLU A 182 3.13 -25.19 16.37
CA GLU A 182 2.10 -26.22 16.50
C GLU A 182 2.62 -27.60 16.09
N ALA A 183 3.38 -27.68 14.99
CA ALA A 183 3.96 -28.95 14.56
C ALA A 183 4.97 -29.49 15.59
N LEU A 184 5.84 -28.63 16.16
CA LEU A 184 6.76 -29.04 17.22
C LEU A 184 6.02 -29.49 18.49
N SER A 185 4.99 -28.75 18.88
CA SER A 185 4.14 -29.09 20.02
C SER A 185 3.48 -30.46 19.87
N GLN A 186 2.98 -30.78 18.67
CA GLN A 186 2.34 -32.07 18.41
C GLN A 186 3.36 -33.22 18.31
N LEU A 187 4.50 -33.00 17.66
CA LEU A 187 5.55 -34.03 17.51
C LEU A 187 6.19 -34.40 18.86
N GLU A 188 6.50 -33.40 19.69
CA GLU A 188 7.21 -33.61 20.96
C GLU A 188 6.25 -33.73 22.16
N ARG A 189 4.94 -33.54 21.93
CA ARG A 189 3.88 -33.55 22.96
C ARG A 189 4.14 -32.55 24.09
N ASP A 190 4.75 -31.41 23.76
CA ASP A 190 5.03 -30.33 24.70
C ASP A 190 4.35 -29.03 24.25
N PRO A 191 3.31 -28.55 24.96
CA PRO A 191 2.58 -27.33 24.59
C PRO A 191 3.44 -26.06 24.76
N LYS A 192 4.57 -26.13 25.46
CA LYS A 192 5.47 -25.00 25.70
C LYS A 192 5.95 -24.34 24.40
N TYR A 193 6.12 -25.12 23.33
CA TYR A 193 6.55 -24.59 22.03
C TYR A 193 5.52 -23.61 21.46
N THR A 194 4.24 -23.97 21.46
CA THR A 194 3.15 -23.11 20.98
C THR A 194 3.02 -21.85 21.84
N GLU A 195 3.06 -21.99 23.16
CA GLU A 195 2.89 -20.86 24.08
C GLU A 195 4.00 -19.82 23.99
N LEU A 196 5.26 -20.25 23.87
CA LEU A 196 6.42 -19.36 23.90
C LEU A 196 6.80 -18.82 22.52
N LEU A 197 6.75 -19.64 21.46
CA LEU A 197 7.18 -19.21 20.13
C LEU A 197 6.22 -18.20 19.50
N ILE A 198 4.96 -18.16 19.90
CA ILE A 198 3.93 -17.26 19.34
C ILE A 198 3.95 -15.86 20.00
N GLN A 199 4.51 -15.71 21.22
CA GLN A 199 4.54 -14.42 21.94
C GLN A 199 5.13 -13.24 21.14
N PRO A 200 6.22 -13.39 20.36
CA PRO A 200 6.74 -12.32 19.52
C PRO A 200 5.75 -11.84 18.46
N LEU A 201 4.95 -12.75 17.92
CA LEU A 201 3.94 -12.46 16.91
C LEU A 201 2.79 -11.66 17.51
N HIS A 202 2.29 -12.08 18.67
CA HIS A 202 1.25 -11.35 19.41
C HIS A 202 1.71 -9.95 19.79
N THR A 203 2.95 -9.80 20.24
CA THR A 203 3.54 -8.48 20.56
C THR A 203 3.58 -7.59 19.33
N LEU A 204 4.02 -8.11 18.19
CA LEU A 204 4.04 -7.38 16.92
C LEU A 204 2.63 -6.97 16.47
N LEU A 205 1.63 -7.83 16.66
CA LEU A 205 0.23 -7.54 16.34
C LEU A 205 -0.34 -6.43 17.23
N ARG A 206 -0.09 -6.48 18.55
CA ARG A 206 -0.53 -5.44 19.48
C ARG A 206 -0.03 -4.05 19.07
N TYR A 207 1.24 -3.92 18.68
CA TYR A 207 1.78 -2.66 18.17
C TYR A 207 1.06 -2.18 16.90
N ASN A 208 0.77 -3.08 15.95
CA ASN A 208 0.10 -2.69 14.72
C ASN A 208 -1.35 -2.25 14.96
N VAL A 209 -2.10 -2.94 15.83
CA VAL A 209 -3.46 -2.54 16.20
C VAL A 209 -3.47 -1.19 16.90
N TYR A 210 -2.54 -0.98 17.84
CA TYR A 210 -2.37 0.31 18.50
C TYR A 210 -2.08 1.43 17.49
N VAL A 211 -1.16 1.20 16.54
CA VAL A 211 -0.85 2.16 15.47
C VAL A 211 -2.06 2.43 14.58
N LEU A 212 -2.86 1.42 14.24
CA LEU A 212 -4.07 1.60 13.43
C LEU A 212 -5.13 2.43 14.17
N GLN A 213 -5.33 2.19 15.47
CA GLN A 213 -6.22 3.00 16.31
C GLN A 213 -5.73 4.45 16.42
N VAL A 214 -4.42 4.65 16.59
CA VAL A 214 -3.80 5.98 16.58
C VAL A 214 -3.93 6.65 15.20
N ASP A 215 -3.77 5.92 14.10
CA ASP A 215 -3.92 6.46 12.74
C ASP A 215 -5.39 6.79 12.42
N GLU A 216 -6.36 6.02 12.91
CA GLU A 216 -7.79 6.37 12.82
C GLU A 216 -8.14 7.62 13.62
N THR A 217 -7.61 7.77 14.84
CA THR A 217 -7.80 8.99 15.63
C THR A 217 -7.10 10.19 14.97
N LEU A 218 -5.93 10.00 14.36
CA LEU A 218 -5.24 11.02 13.57
C LEU A 218 -5.97 11.35 12.26
N LYS A 219 -6.58 10.39 11.58
CA LYS A 219 -7.43 10.62 10.39
C LYS A 219 -8.70 11.39 10.75
N LYS A 220 -9.30 11.11 11.92
CA LYS A 220 -10.39 11.94 12.47
C LYS A 220 -9.91 13.36 12.80
N LYS A 221 -8.64 13.53 13.19
CA LYS A 221 -8.00 14.85 13.43
C LYS A 221 -7.44 15.52 12.17
N ARG A 222 -7.27 14.81 11.05
CA ARG A 222 -7.02 15.41 9.73
C ARG A 222 -8.30 16.08 9.30
N THR A 223 -8.51 17.28 9.82
CA THR A 223 -9.51 18.24 9.35
C THR A 223 -9.51 18.20 7.83
N PHE A 224 -10.66 17.88 7.24
CA PHE A 224 -10.90 18.11 5.82
C PHE A 224 -10.35 19.50 5.51
N ARG A 225 -9.32 19.61 4.67
CA ARG A 225 -8.68 20.90 4.38
C ARG A 225 -9.79 21.81 3.84
N LYS A 226 -10.31 22.70 4.69
CA LYS A 226 -11.29 23.69 4.28
C LYS A 226 -10.59 24.57 3.26
N PHE A 227 -11.18 24.68 2.09
CA PHE A 227 -10.62 25.53 1.05
C PHE A 227 -10.73 26.99 1.51
N THR A 228 -9.59 27.68 1.54
CA THR A 228 -9.52 29.11 1.79
C THR A 228 -9.02 29.82 0.53
N PHE A 229 -9.75 30.85 0.10
CA PHE A 229 -9.31 31.73 -0.97
C PHE A 229 -8.71 32.99 -0.34
N ARG A 230 -7.38 33.12 -0.40
CA ARG A 230 -6.65 34.27 0.17
C ARG A 230 -6.99 34.54 1.64
N GLY A 231 -7.13 33.47 2.43
CA GLY A 231 -7.44 33.55 3.87
C GLY A 231 -8.93 33.68 4.20
N VAL A 232 -9.81 33.64 3.20
CA VAL A 232 -11.27 33.69 3.37
C VAL A 232 -11.89 32.33 3.08
N ASP A 233 -12.78 31.86 3.94
CA ASP A 233 -13.51 30.60 3.77
C ASP A 233 -14.55 30.70 2.64
N LEU A 234 -14.88 29.56 2.01
CA LEU A 234 -15.83 29.51 0.89
C LEU A 234 -17.23 30.05 1.26
N ASP A 235 -17.74 29.70 2.44
CA ASP A 235 -19.07 30.13 2.89
C ASP A 235 -19.08 31.66 3.06
N GLN A 236 -18.02 32.21 3.64
CA GLN A 236 -17.83 33.65 3.79
C GLN A 236 -17.74 34.36 2.43
N LEU A 237 -17.09 33.76 1.42
CA LEU A 237 -17.02 34.33 0.06
C LEU A 237 -18.38 34.40 -0.65
N LEU A 238 -19.34 33.56 -0.30
CA LEU A 238 -20.68 33.57 -0.88
C LEU A 238 -21.54 34.70 -0.32
N ASP A 239 -21.32 35.07 0.94
CA ASP A 239 -22.06 36.13 1.64
C ASP A 239 -21.44 37.52 1.43
N MET A 240 -20.20 37.60 0.95
CA MET A 240 -19.50 38.87 0.70
C MET A 240 -20.10 39.68 -0.45
N PRO A 241 -20.14 41.02 -0.35
CA PRO A 241 -20.51 41.88 -1.46
C PRO A 241 -19.43 41.89 -2.55
N ASN A 242 -19.85 42.17 -3.79
CA ASN A 242 -18.98 42.16 -4.97
C ASN A 242 -17.77 43.10 -4.86
N GLU A 243 -17.88 44.20 -4.11
CA GLU A 243 -16.79 45.17 -3.92
C GLU A 243 -15.62 44.56 -3.14
N GLN A 244 -15.91 43.86 -2.04
CA GLN A 244 -14.90 43.15 -1.24
C GLN A 244 -14.30 41.97 -2.03
N LEU A 245 -15.15 41.26 -2.79
CA LEU A 245 -14.67 40.19 -3.66
C LEU A 245 -13.69 40.72 -4.72
N MET A 246 -13.89 41.94 -5.24
CA MET A 246 -12.97 42.54 -6.21
C MET A 246 -11.58 42.73 -5.61
N GLU A 247 -11.44 43.19 -4.37
CA GLU A 247 -10.14 43.41 -3.73
C GLU A 247 -9.31 42.13 -3.62
N LEU A 248 -9.97 41.00 -3.37
CA LEU A 248 -9.35 39.68 -3.32
C LEU A 248 -8.93 39.15 -4.69
N MET A 249 -9.34 39.76 -5.80
CA MET A 249 -9.08 39.23 -7.15
C MET A 249 -7.81 39.81 -7.77
N HIS A 250 -7.19 39.04 -8.68
CA HIS A 250 -6.00 39.50 -9.40
C HIS A 250 -6.30 40.72 -10.30
N ALA A 251 -5.28 41.50 -10.65
CA ALA A 251 -5.44 42.81 -11.30
C ALA A 251 -6.29 42.77 -12.59
N ARG A 252 -6.13 41.73 -13.42
CA ARG A 252 -6.91 41.57 -14.67
C ARG A 252 -8.39 41.25 -14.38
N ALA A 253 -8.69 40.48 -13.33
CA ALA A 253 -10.06 40.24 -12.90
C ALA A 253 -10.70 41.53 -12.34
N ARG A 254 -9.99 42.26 -11.46
CA ARG A 254 -10.42 43.58 -10.95
C ARG A 254 -10.75 44.56 -12.07
N ARG A 255 -9.83 44.73 -13.03
CA ARG A 255 -10.03 45.61 -14.19
C ARG A 255 -11.28 45.24 -14.99
N ARG A 256 -11.60 43.95 -15.06
CA ARG A 256 -12.77 43.48 -15.78
C ARG A 256 -14.07 43.72 -15.01
N PHE A 257 -14.10 43.48 -13.70
CA PHE A 257 -15.27 43.81 -12.88
C PHE A 257 -15.54 45.32 -12.88
N ALA A 258 -14.49 46.14 -12.79
CA ALA A 258 -14.61 47.60 -12.89
C ALA A 258 -15.18 48.08 -14.24
N ARG A 259 -14.92 47.35 -15.34
CA ARG A 259 -15.52 47.60 -16.66
C ARG A 259 -16.95 47.07 -16.79
N GLY A 260 -17.45 46.34 -15.80
CA GLY A 260 -18.77 45.74 -15.78
C GLY A 260 -18.88 44.42 -16.56
N LEU A 261 -19.73 43.53 -16.04
CA LEU A 261 -20.15 42.31 -16.74
C LEU A 261 -21.31 42.62 -17.68
N LYS A 262 -21.10 42.44 -18.99
CA LYS A 262 -22.16 42.62 -20.01
C LYS A 262 -23.32 41.63 -19.81
N ARG A 263 -24.43 41.85 -20.51
CA ARG A 263 -25.66 41.01 -20.48
C ARG A 263 -25.40 39.50 -20.65
N LYS A 264 -24.47 39.11 -21.53
CA LYS A 264 -24.18 37.69 -21.83
C LYS A 264 -23.60 36.94 -20.61
N PRO A 265 -22.53 37.42 -19.94
CA PRO A 265 -22.08 36.90 -18.65
C PRO A 265 -23.17 36.76 -17.59
N MET A 266 -24.01 37.77 -17.40
CA MET A 266 -25.08 37.74 -16.40
C MET A 266 -26.14 36.68 -16.72
N ALA A 267 -26.46 36.50 -18.00
CA ALA A 267 -27.36 35.43 -18.43
C ALA A 267 -26.77 34.03 -18.15
N LEU A 268 -25.45 33.85 -18.24
CA LEU A 268 -24.80 32.59 -17.88
C LEU A 268 -24.91 32.31 -16.38
N VAL A 269 -24.61 33.29 -15.53
CA VAL A 269 -24.76 33.17 -14.06
C VAL A 269 -26.20 32.79 -13.70
N LYS A 270 -27.19 33.46 -14.30
CA LYS A 270 -28.62 33.16 -14.06
C LYS A 270 -28.98 31.72 -14.45
N LYS A 271 -28.44 31.21 -15.56
CA LYS A 271 -28.66 29.81 -15.98
C LYS A 271 -28.03 28.81 -15.01
N LEU A 272 -26.83 29.09 -14.50
CA LEU A 272 -26.16 28.23 -13.53
C LEU A 272 -26.89 28.22 -12.17
N ARG A 273 -27.37 29.38 -11.71
CA ARG A 273 -28.21 29.47 -10.50
C ARG A 273 -29.48 28.63 -10.64
N ARG A 274 -30.11 28.67 -11.82
CA ARG A 274 -31.30 27.86 -12.09
C ARG A 274 -30.98 26.36 -12.09
N ALA A 275 -29.94 25.94 -12.80
CA ALA A 275 -29.52 24.53 -12.84
C ALA A 275 -29.14 23.98 -11.45
N LYS A 276 -28.51 24.80 -10.59
CA LYS A 276 -28.18 24.43 -9.20
C LYS A 276 -29.42 24.31 -8.32
N LYS A 277 -30.48 25.10 -8.59
CA LYS A 277 -31.75 25.05 -7.85
C LYS A 277 -32.64 23.87 -8.27
N GLU A 278 -32.60 23.49 -9.54
CA GLU A 278 -33.40 22.39 -10.10
C GLU A 278 -32.81 21.01 -9.80
N ALA A 279 -31.53 20.93 -9.40
CA ALA A 279 -30.86 19.68 -9.05
C ALA A 279 -31.38 19.10 -7.72
N PRO A 280 -31.65 17.79 -7.63
CA PRO A 280 -32.03 17.17 -6.37
C PRO A 280 -30.83 17.14 -5.39
N PRO A 281 -31.09 17.10 -4.08
CA PRO A 281 -30.03 17.08 -3.07
C PRO A 281 -29.13 15.86 -3.29
N ASN A 282 -27.81 16.08 -3.28
CA ASN A 282 -26.73 15.11 -3.56
C ASN A 282 -26.49 14.72 -5.03
N GLU A 283 -27.23 15.25 -6.00
CA GLU A 283 -26.92 15.05 -7.42
C GLU A 283 -26.22 16.27 -8.04
N LYS A 284 -25.43 16.01 -9.08
CA LYS A 284 -24.74 17.07 -9.81
C LYS A 284 -25.72 17.81 -10.73
N PRO A 285 -25.63 19.15 -10.85
CA PRO A 285 -26.55 19.93 -11.66
C PRO A 285 -26.37 19.68 -13.17
N GLU A 286 -27.41 20.00 -13.94
CA GLU A 286 -27.40 19.85 -15.39
C GLU A 286 -26.29 20.70 -16.06
N ILE A 287 -25.73 20.17 -17.14
CA ILE A 287 -24.61 20.78 -17.86
C ILE A 287 -25.08 22.02 -18.64
N VAL A 288 -24.57 23.19 -18.27
CA VAL A 288 -24.83 24.44 -19.00
C VAL A 288 -23.73 24.71 -20.03
N LYS A 289 -24.09 24.68 -21.32
CA LYS A 289 -23.16 24.94 -22.44
C LYS A 289 -22.92 26.43 -22.66
N THR A 290 -21.67 26.84 -22.87
CA THR A 290 -21.30 28.24 -23.11
C THR A 290 -20.11 28.40 -24.08
N HIS A 291 -20.16 29.49 -24.85
CA HIS A 291 -19.03 29.96 -25.68
C HIS A 291 -18.21 31.05 -24.98
N LEU A 292 -18.64 31.50 -23.79
CA LEU A 292 -17.98 32.57 -23.04
C LEU A 292 -16.72 32.05 -22.34
N ARG A 293 -15.66 31.83 -23.12
CA ARG A 293 -14.32 31.43 -22.59
C ARG A 293 -13.70 32.54 -21.75
N ASN A 294 -14.00 33.78 -22.10
CA ASN A 294 -13.67 34.94 -21.30
C ASN A 294 -14.71 35.10 -20.20
N MET A 295 -14.97 34.17 -19.28
CA MET A 295 -15.77 34.47 -18.07
C MET A 295 -14.92 34.14 -16.86
N ILE A 296 -14.92 35.03 -15.86
CA ILE A 296 -14.21 34.77 -14.61
C ILE A 296 -15.09 33.86 -13.76
N ILE A 297 -14.48 32.85 -13.13
CA ILE A 297 -15.16 31.99 -12.19
C ILE A 297 -15.40 32.77 -10.89
N VAL A 298 -16.67 32.97 -10.57
CA VAL A 298 -17.13 33.61 -9.33
C VAL A 298 -17.52 32.53 -8.29
N PRO A 299 -17.44 32.83 -6.98
CA PRO A 299 -17.76 31.86 -5.91
C PRO A 299 -19.13 31.18 -6.08
N GLU A 300 -20.13 31.91 -6.57
CA GLU A 300 -21.47 31.35 -6.81
C GLU A 300 -21.51 30.18 -7.83
N MET A 301 -20.55 30.12 -8.75
CA MET A 301 -20.49 29.08 -9.78
C MET A 301 -19.95 27.75 -9.24
N VAL A 302 -19.38 27.73 -8.03
CA VAL A 302 -18.80 26.54 -7.43
C VAL A 302 -19.86 25.44 -7.27
N GLY A 303 -19.50 24.24 -7.70
CA GLY A 303 -20.37 23.05 -7.76
C GLY A 303 -21.24 22.97 -9.02
N SER A 304 -21.17 23.93 -9.94
CA SER A 304 -21.86 23.85 -11.24
C SER A 304 -21.06 23.08 -12.28
N ILE A 305 -21.73 22.42 -13.23
CA ILE A 305 -21.08 21.82 -14.40
C ILE A 305 -21.26 22.72 -15.62
N VAL A 306 -20.13 23.18 -16.18
CA VAL A 306 -20.11 24.09 -17.33
C VAL A 306 -19.49 23.39 -18.53
N GLY A 307 -20.21 23.36 -19.64
CA GLY A 307 -19.69 22.93 -20.93
C GLY A 307 -18.99 24.09 -21.64
N ILE A 308 -17.66 24.13 -21.64
CA ILE A 308 -16.86 25.21 -22.24
C ILE A 308 -16.46 24.84 -23.67
N TYR A 309 -16.89 25.64 -24.65
CA TYR A 309 -16.55 25.43 -26.05
C TYR A 309 -15.05 25.64 -26.32
N ASN A 310 -14.40 24.67 -26.98
CA ASN A 310 -12.99 24.74 -27.35
C ASN A 310 -12.74 25.07 -28.83
N GLY A 311 -13.78 25.27 -29.64
CA GLY A 311 -13.70 25.44 -31.09
C GLY A 311 -14.20 24.23 -31.88
N LYS A 312 -14.41 23.08 -31.23
CA LYS A 312 -14.98 21.88 -31.86
C LYS A 312 -16.04 21.21 -30.97
N THR A 313 -15.74 21.03 -29.69
CA THR A 313 -16.57 20.34 -28.71
C THR A 313 -16.81 21.21 -27.47
N PHE A 314 -17.85 20.86 -26.71
CA PHE A 314 -18.07 21.42 -25.38
C PHE A 314 -17.43 20.49 -24.36
N ASN A 315 -16.34 20.93 -23.73
CA ASN A 315 -15.68 20.16 -22.69
C ASN A 315 -16.40 20.42 -21.37
N GLN A 316 -16.81 19.36 -20.69
CA GLN A 316 -17.52 19.45 -19.42
C GLN A 316 -16.51 19.68 -18.29
N VAL A 317 -16.67 20.78 -17.57
CA VAL A 317 -15.82 21.13 -16.43
C VAL A 317 -16.71 21.34 -15.21
N GLU A 318 -16.44 20.56 -14.17
CA GLU A 318 -17.01 20.75 -12.84
C GLU A 318 -16.22 21.86 -12.13
N ILE A 319 -16.90 22.94 -11.76
CA ILE A 319 -16.27 24.10 -11.15
C ILE A 319 -15.98 23.80 -9.67
N LYS A 320 -14.70 23.71 -9.34
CA LYS A 320 -14.24 23.49 -7.97
C LYS A 320 -13.86 24.82 -7.28
N PRO A 321 -13.83 24.87 -5.93
CA PRO A 321 -13.45 26.07 -5.20
C PRO A 321 -12.06 26.62 -5.59
N GLU A 322 -11.11 25.75 -5.92
CA GLU A 322 -9.74 26.13 -6.31
C GLU A 322 -9.67 26.89 -7.64
N MET A 323 -10.76 26.89 -8.41
CA MET A 323 -10.84 27.54 -9.71
C MET A 323 -11.32 28.99 -9.63
N ILE A 324 -11.70 29.48 -8.44
CA ILE A 324 -12.14 30.87 -8.25
C ILE A 324 -11.03 31.84 -8.68
N GLY A 325 -11.40 32.87 -9.43
CA GLY A 325 -10.44 33.85 -9.96
C GLY A 325 -9.89 33.55 -11.35
N HIS A 326 -9.94 32.29 -11.80
CA HIS A 326 -9.49 31.91 -13.13
C HIS A 326 -10.55 32.18 -14.21
N TYR A 327 -10.13 32.22 -15.48
CA TYR A 327 -11.06 32.28 -16.61
C TYR A 327 -11.51 30.89 -17.04
N LEU A 328 -12.79 30.73 -17.40
CA LEU A 328 -13.35 29.47 -17.93
C LEU A 328 -12.52 28.90 -19.10
N GLY A 329 -11.99 29.76 -19.96
CA GLY A 329 -11.17 29.35 -21.10
C GLY A 329 -9.88 28.61 -20.73
N GLU A 330 -9.36 28.78 -19.51
CA GLU A 330 -8.14 28.11 -19.04
C GLU A 330 -8.36 26.59 -18.85
N PHE A 331 -9.59 26.19 -18.51
CA PHE A 331 -9.95 24.80 -18.24
C PHE A 331 -10.37 24.02 -19.49
N SER A 332 -10.33 24.64 -20.66
CA SER A 332 -10.74 24.01 -21.92
C SER A 332 -9.70 24.29 -23.01
N VAL A 333 -8.81 23.32 -23.21
CA VAL A 333 -7.72 23.39 -24.19
C VAL A 333 -8.27 23.43 -25.62
N THR A 334 -7.83 24.42 -26.39
CA THR A 334 -8.28 24.67 -27.78
C THR A 334 -7.58 23.80 -28.81
N TYR A 335 -6.44 23.23 -28.46
CA TYR A 335 -5.63 22.40 -29.34
C TYR A 335 -5.42 21.01 -28.74
N LYS A 336 -5.00 20.05 -29.56
CA LYS A 336 -4.48 18.78 -29.08
C LYS A 336 -2.97 18.91 -28.92
N PRO A 337 -2.39 18.68 -27.72
CA PRO A 337 -0.94 18.72 -27.55
C PRO A 337 -0.25 17.80 -28.55
N VAL A 338 0.63 18.37 -29.38
CA VAL A 338 1.38 17.62 -30.38
C VAL A 338 2.47 16.86 -29.64
N LYS A 339 2.35 15.53 -29.59
CA LYS A 339 3.43 14.65 -29.18
C LYS A 339 4.16 14.21 -30.45
N HIS A 340 5.36 14.73 -30.66
CA HIS A 340 6.20 14.26 -31.76
C HIS A 340 6.49 12.78 -31.55
N GLY A 341 6.11 11.96 -32.53
CA GLY A 341 6.53 10.56 -32.59
C GLY A 341 8.02 10.45 -32.92
N ARG A 342 8.51 9.22 -33.06
CA ARG A 342 9.83 9.03 -33.67
C ARG A 342 9.82 9.69 -35.05
N PRO A 343 10.86 10.45 -35.44
CA PRO A 343 10.96 10.98 -36.78
C PRO A 343 10.82 9.84 -37.77
N GLY A 344 9.95 10.00 -38.77
CA GLY A 344 9.87 9.04 -39.88
C GLY A 344 11.21 8.95 -40.60
N ILE A 345 11.48 7.82 -41.24
CA ILE A 345 12.63 7.67 -42.15
C ILE A 345 12.47 8.73 -43.25
N GLY A 346 13.40 9.68 -43.31
CA GLY A 346 13.38 10.85 -44.21
C GLY A 346 13.04 12.20 -43.55
N ALA A 347 12.59 12.23 -42.29
CA ALA A 347 12.21 13.48 -41.60
C ALA A 347 13.41 14.20 -40.93
N THR A 348 14.53 13.49 -40.71
CA THR A 348 15.78 14.08 -40.21
C THR A 348 16.86 13.99 -41.30
N HIS A 349 17.75 14.99 -41.37
CA HIS A 349 18.80 15.07 -42.40
C HIS A 349 19.68 13.80 -42.45
N SER A 350 19.88 13.13 -41.32
CA SER A 350 20.62 11.87 -41.20
C SER A 350 19.87 10.63 -41.72
N SER A 351 18.54 10.66 -41.75
CA SER A 351 17.70 9.54 -42.23
C SER A 351 17.41 9.57 -43.73
N ARG A 352 17.93 10.57 -44.44
CA ARG A 352 17.66 10.83 -45.86
C ARG A 352 18.31 9.80 -46.80
N PHE A 353 19.34 9.10 -46.31
CA PHE A 353 20.12 8.11 -47.07
C PHE A 353 19.89 6.67 -46.64
N ILE A 354 18.89 6.39 -45.80
CA ILE A 354 18.56 5.02 -45.41
C ILE A 354 17.70 4.42 -46.53
N PRO A 355 18.19 3.43 -47.30
CA PRO A 355 17.42 2.82 -48.37
C PRO A 355 16.23 2.05 -47.77
N LEU A 356 15.04 2.28 -48.33
CA LEU A 356 13.84 1.53 -47.97
C LEU A 356 13.97 0.10 -48.52
N LYS A 357 13.78 -0.90 -47.67
CA LYS A 357 13.83 -2.32 -48.02
C LYS A 357 12.47 -2.82 -48.51
#